data_AF-A0A1F6WWW6-F1
#
_entry.id   AF-A0A1F6WWW6-F1
#
_cell.length_a   1.000
_cell.length_b   1.000
_cell.length_c   1.000
_cell.angle_alpha   90.00
_cell.angle_beta   90.00
_cell.angle_gamma   90.00
#
_symmetry.space_group_name_H-M   'P 1'
#
loop_
_entity.id
_entity.type
_entity.pdbx_description
1 polymer ?
#
loop_
_entity_poly.entity_id
_entity_poly.type
_entity_poly.pdbx_seq_one_letter_code
_entity_poly.pdbx_strand_id
1 'polypeptide(L)'
;MIHIEKSPNNIMQFKVPQFLEIEDKIFGPFTFKEFVYLAGGAGLCFVLYKLLGFLWGAIPILAAAGLALALTFYRPNNKPFINMIEAGFSYFIKDKLYIWKRRKSKASGGKESKALGENERREMVENGARLGGNKLRDLAWSLDVLDLNTHKDNK
;
A
#
# COMPACT_ATOMS: atom_id res chain seq x y z
N MET A 1 1.36 57.34 -4.72
CA MET A 1 0.70 56.16 -4.08
C MET A 1 0.58 55.09 -5.16
N ILE A 2 1.50 54.13 -5.18
CA ILE A 2 1.56 53.10 -6.24
C ILE A 2 0.82 51.86 -5.73
N HIS A 3 -0.28 51.52 -6.39
CA HIS A 3 -1.09 50.33 -6.10
C HIS A 3 -0.46 49.14 -6.84
N ILE A 4 0.17 48.21 -6.11
CA ILE A 4 0.67 46.96 -6.68
C ILE A 4 -0.47 45.95 -6.67
N GLU A 5 -1.04 45.67 -7.84
CA GLU A 5 -2.06 44.66 -8.04
C GLU A 5 -1.43 43.26 -7.87
N LYS A 6 -1.88 42.54 -6.85
CA LYS A 6 -1.38 41.21 -6.51
C LYS A 6 -1.82 40.23 -7.59
N SER A 7 -0.88 39.77 -8.42
CA SER A 7 -1.13 38.78 -9.47
C SER A 7 -1.84 37.53 -8.91
N PRO A 8 -2.93 37.05 -9.53
CA PRO A 8 -3.68 35.91 -9.03
C PRO A 8 -2.85 34.64 -9.18
N ASN A 9 -2.53 34.01 -8.04
CA ASN A 9 -1.92 32.68 -7.99
C ASN A 9 -2.91 31.64 -8.55
N ASN A 10 -2.86 31.39 -9.85
CA ASN A 10 -3.56 30.28 -10.49
C ASN A 10 -2.83 28.98 -10.13
N ILE A 11 -3.28 28.32 -9.07
CA ILE A 11 -2.80 26.98 -8.70
C ILE A 11 -3.32 26.00 -9.74
N MET A 12 -2.49 25.64 -10.70
CA MET A 12 -2.77 24.55 -11.63
C MET A 12 -2.79 23.24 -10.84
N GLN A 13 -3.99 22.70 -10.62
CA GLN A 13 -4.15 21.37 -10.03
C GLN A 13 -3.87 20.32 -11.10
N PHE A 14 -2.65 19.80 -11.12
CA PHE A 14 -2.30 18.65 -11.95
C PHE A 14 -3.01 17.41 -11.41
N LYS A 15 -3.88 16.80 -12.23
CA LYS A 15 -4.43 15.47 -11.92
C LYS A 15 -3.29 14.48 -12.00
N VAL A 16 -2.90 13.91 -10.86
CA VAL A 16 -1.91 12.83 -10.84
C VAL A 16 -2.51 11.64 -11.59
N PRO A 17 -1.88 11.18 -12.69
CA PRO A 17 -2.34 9.99 -13.38
C PRO A 17 -2.24 8.80 -12.43
N GLN A 18 -3.37 8.19 -12.10
CA GLN A 18 -3.45 7.03 -11.19
C GLN A 18 -3.07 5.70 -11.88
N PHE A 19 -2.47 5.75 -13.08
CA PHE A 19 -2.29 4.59 -13.94
C PHE A 19 -0.90 3.92 -13.83
N LEU A 20 -0.18 4.10 -12.71
CA LEU A 20 1.19 3.56 -12.59
C LEU A 20 1.27 2.02 -12.46
N GLU A 21 0.13 1.33 -12.39
CA GLU A 21 0.04 -0.11 -12.09
C GLU A 21 -0.76 -0.91 -13.13
N ILE A 22 -0.86 -0.42 -14.36
CA ILE A 22 -1.40 -1.23 -15.46
C ILE A 22 -0.24 -2.05 -16.02
N GLU A 23 -0.29 -3.36 -15.82
CA GLU A 23 0.70 -4.29 -16.36
C GLU A 23 0.70 -4.27 -17.90
N ASP A 24 1.89 -4.26 -18.50
CA ASP A 24 2.04 -4.17 -19.95
C ASP A 24 1.35 -5.36 -20.64
N LYS A 25 0.41 -5.02 -21.52
CA LYS A 25 -0.28 -5.99 -22.36
C LYS A 25 0.60 -6.33 -23.56
N ILE A 26 1.46 -7.32 -23.38
CA ILE A 26 2.42 -7.77 -24.41
C ILE A 26 1.72 -8.57 -25.52
N PHE A 27 0.62 -9.27 -25.22
CA PHE A 27 -0.11 -10.11 -26.18
C PHE A 27 -1.56 -9.65 -26.35
N GLY A 28 -1.76 -8.53 -27.06
CA GLY A 28 -3.08 -8.01 -27.40
C GLY A 28 -3.91 -7.65 -26.15
N PRO A 29 -4.98 -8.39 -25.81
CA PRO A 29 -5.77 -8.12 -24.61
C PRO A 29 -5.12 -8.62 -23.31
N PHE A 30 -4.13 -9.54 -23.39
CA PHE A 30 -3.58 -10.25 -22.24
C PHE A 30 -2.25 -9.66 -21.76
N THR A 31 -2.06 -9.66 -20.45
CA THR A 31 -0.76 -9.43 -19.81
C THR A 31 0.11 -10.69 -19.89
N PHE A 32 1.42 -10.56 -19.64
CA PHE A 32 2.32 -11.73 -19.64
C PHE A 32 1.88 -12.79 -18.62
N LYS A 33 1.43 -12.38 -17.43
CA LYS A 33 0.96 -13.30 -16.39
C LYS A 33 -0.29 -14.07 -16.84
N GLU A 34 -1.24 -13.37 -17.46
CA GLU A 34 -2.47 -13.96 -18.00
C GLU A 34 -2.18 -14.99 -19.10
N PHE A 35 -1.24 -14.69 -19.99
CA PHE A 35 -0.76 -15.64 -20.97
C PHE A 35 -0.15 -16.89 -20.33
N VAL A 36 0.69 -16.71 -19.30
CA VAL A 36 1.30 -17.83 -18.56
C VAL A 36 0.23 -18.69 -17.86
N TYR A 37 -0.84 -18.09 -17.31
CA TYR A 37 -1.94 -18.85 -16.71
C TYR A 37 -2.71 -19.66 -17.73
N LEU A 38 -2.99 -19.11 -18.92
CA LEU A 38 -3.65 -19.84 -20.00
C LEU A 38 -2.76 -20.95 -20.56
N ALA A 39 -1.49 -20.67 -20.85
CA ALA A 39 -0.55 -21.64 -21.37
C ALA A 39 -0.28 -22.77 -20.35
N GLY A 40 -0.04 -22.40 -19.09
CA GLY A 40 0.14 -23.35 -17.99
C GLY A 40 -1.12 -24.17 -17.71
N GLY A 41 -2.30 -23.54 -17.72
CA GLY A 41 -3.59 -24.22 -17.56
C GLY A 41 -3.90 -25.19 -18.71
N ALA A 42 -3.66 -24.79 -19.95
CA ALA A 42 -3.79 -25.67 -21.12
C ALA A 42 -2.80 -26.84 -21.07
N GLY A 43 -1.55 -26.58 -20.69
CA GLY A 43 -0.54 -27.61 -20.47
C GLY A 43 -0.95 -28.60 -19.37
N LEU A 44 -1.48 -28.10 -18.25
CA LEU A 44 -1.99 -28.94 -17.16
C LEU A 44 -3.17 -29.79 -17.61
N CYS A 45 -4.12 -29.21 -18.36
CA CYS A 45 -5.25 -29.95 -18.93
C CYS A 45 -4.78 -31.06 -19.87
N PHE A 46 -3.77 -30.79 -20.70
CA PHE A 46 -3.20 -31.80 -21.61
C PHE A 46 -2.53 -32.94 -20.86
N VAL A 47 -1.74 -32.63 -19.82
CA VAL A 47 -1.12 -33.64 -18.96
C VAL A 47 -2.18 -34.50 -18.27
N LEU A 48 -3.21 -33.87 -17.68
CA LEU A 48 -4.32 -34.60 -17.04
C LEU A 48 -5.08 -35.50 -18.02
N TYR A 49 -5.33 -35.02 -19.25
CA TYR A 49 -5.93 -35.81 -20.31
C TYR A 49 -5.08 -37.03 -20.68
N LYS A 50 -3.75 -36.85 -20.79
CA LYS A 50 -2.82 -37.94 -21.09
C LYS A 50 -2.71 -38.96 -19.97
N LEU A 51 -2.83 -38.54 -18.71
CA LEU A 51 -2.60 -39.37 -17.54
C LEU A 51 -3.85 -40.16 -17.11
N LEU A 52 -5.02 -39.52 -17.11
CA LEU A 52 -6.29 -40.12 -16.65
C LEU A 52 -7.23 -40.56 -17.79
N GLY A 53 -6.96 -40.16 -19.03
CA GLY A 53 -7.87 -40.38 -20.15
C GLY A 53 -9.15 -39.53 -20.06
N PHE A 54 -10.06 -39.68 -21.04
CA PHE A 54 -11.22 -38.80 -21.16
C PHE A 54 -12.24 -38.95 -20.02
N LEU A 55 -12.61 -40.18 -19.62
CA LEU A 55 -13.68 -40.40 -18.65
C LEU A 55 -13.31 -39.97 -17.23
N TRP A 56 -12.15 -40.37 -16.74
CA TRP A 56 -11.68 -40.03 -15.40
C TRP A 56 -11.07 -38.63 -15.35
N GLY A 57 -10.52 -38.16 -16.48
CA GLY A 57 -9.92 -36.83 -16.59
C GLY A 57 -10.92 -35.70 -16.75
N ALA A 58 -12.16 -35.94 -17.19
CA ALA A 58 -13.13 -34.88 -17.48
C ALA A 58 -13.35 -33.91 -16.31
N ILE A 59 -13.56 -34.42 -15.10
CA ILE A 59 -13.79 -33.61 -13.89
C ILE A 59 -12.56 -32.75 -13.55
N PRO A 60 -11.35 -33.32 -13.35
CA PRO A 60 -10.18 -32.52 -13.01
C PRO A 60 -9.73 -31.58 -14.14
N ILE A 61 -9.91 -31.97 -15.41
CA ILE A 61 -9.64 -31.10 -16.56
C ILE A 61 -10.59 -29.90 -16.54
N LEU A 62 -11.89 -30.11 -16.32
CA LEU A 62 -12.86 -29.02 -16.25
C LEU A 62 -12.56 -28.07 -15.09
N ALA A 63 -12.19 -28.61 -13.93
CA ALA A 63 -11.79 -27.81 -12.77
C ALA A 63 -10.52 -26.99 -13.06
N ALA A 64 -9.49 -27.62 -13.66
CA ALA A 64 -8.24 -26.94 -14.02
C ALA A 64 -8.45 -25.86 -15.10
N ALA A 65 -9.26 -26.15 -16.13
CA ALA A 65 -9.62 -25.20 -17.17
C ALA A 65 -10.42 -24.02 -16.60
N GLY A 66 -11.41 -24.30 -15.74
CA GLY A 66 -12.18 -23.27 -15.05
C GLY A 66 -11.32 -22.35 -14.18
N LEU A 67 -10.34 -22.92 -13.47
CA LEU A 67 -9.40 -22.16 -12.66
C LEU A 67 -8.50 -21.27 -13.54
N ALA A 68 -7.94 -21.81 -14.63
CA ALA A 68 -7.10 -21.05 -15.55
C ALA A 68 -7.86 -19.87 -16.20
N LEU A 69 -9.11 -20.10 -16.59
CA LEU A 69 -9.99 -19.05 -17.11
C LEU A 69 -10.32 -18.01 -16.03
N ALA A 70 -10.61 -18.43 -14.81
CA ALA A 70 -10.86 -17.52 -13.69
C ALA A 70 -9.62 -16.65 -13.40
N LEU A 71 -8.42 -17.22 -13.36
CA LEU A 71 -7.17 -16.46 -13.17
C LEU A 71 -6.95 -15.38 -14.24
N THR A 72 -7.44 -15.61 -15.45
CA THR A 72 -7.22 -14.74 -16.60
C THR A 72 -8.30 -13.67 -16.74
N PHE A 73 -9.58 -14.05 -16.63
CA PHE A 73 -10.71 -13.17 -16.92
C PHE A 73 -11.40 -12.61 -15.68
N TYR A 74 -11.35 -13.32 -14.56
CA TYR A 74 -12.02 -12.88 -13.34
C TYR A 74 -11.16 -11.83 -12.65
N ARG A 75 -11.73 -10.65 -12.39
CA ARG A 75 -11.03 -9.52 -11.76
C ARG A 75 -11.88 -8.92 -10.64
N PRO A 76 -11.86 -9.51 -9.43
CA PRO A 76 -12.63 -8.97 -8.32
C PRO A 76 -12.11 -7.58 -7.94
N ASN A 77 -13.01 -6.61 -7.85
CA ASN A 77 -12.70 -5.24 -7.42
C ASN A 77 -11.56 -4.58 -8.21
N ASN A 78 -11.53 -4.80 -9.54
CA ASN A 78 -10.50 -4.30 -10.46
C ASN A 78 -9.06 -4.77 -10.13
N LYS A 79 -8.91 -5.86 -9.38
CA LYS A 79 -7.61 -6.47 -9.09
C LYS A 79 -7.46 -7.83 -9.78
N PRO A 80 -6.24 -8.21 -10.17
CA PRO A 80 -5.97 -9.57 -10.65
C PRO A 80 -6.42 -10.62 -9.63
N PHE A 81 -7.10 -11.68 -10.08
CA PHE A 81 -7.59 -12.74 -9.19
C PHE A 81 -6.48 -13.44 -8.41
N ILE A 82 -5.26 -13.47 -8.96
CA ILE A 82 -4.08 -14.01 -8.26
C ILE A 82 -3.86 -13.34 -6.89
N ASN A 83 -4.13 -12.03 -6.76
CA ASN A 83 -3.96 -11.32 -5.49
C ASN A 83 -4.95 -11.81 -4.43
N MET A 84 -6.16 -12.20 -4.85
CA MET A 84 -7.16 -12.76 -3.95
C MET A 84 -6.77 -14.16 -3.50
N ILE A 85 -6.26 -14.99 -4.42
CA ILE A 85 -5.74 -16.32 -4.08
C ILE A 85 -4.54 -16.20 -3.15
N GLU A 86 -3.59 -15.31 -3.43
CA GLU A 86 -2.43 -15.06 -2.58
C GLU A 86 -2.85 -14.62 -1.18
N ALA A 87 -3.80 -13.68 -1.07
CA ALA A 87 -4.32 -13.23 0.21
C ALA A 87 -5.04 -14.37 0.96
N GLY A 88 -5.82 -15.20 0.26
CA GLY A 88 -6.49 -16.37 0.85
C GLY A 88 -5.50 -17.43 1.34
N PHE A 89 -4.48 -17.73 0.54
CA PHE A 89 -3.40 -18.66 0.90
C PHE A 89 -2.58 -18.14 2.08
N SER A 90 -2.20 -16.85 2.04
CA SER A 90 -1.53 -16.16 3.13
C SER A 90 -2.38 -16.21 4.41
N TYR A 91 -3.69 -15.96 4.32
CA TYR A 91 -4.60 -16.05 5.47
C TYR A 91 -4.71 -17.47 6.05
N PHE A 92 -4.64 -18.49 5.20
CA PHE A 92 -4.73 -19.89 5.64
C PHE A 92 -3.46 -20.35 6.37
N ILE A 93 -2.28 -19.94 5.88
CA ILE A 93 -0.98 -20.35 6.43
C ILE A 93 -0.55 -19.49 7.62
N LYS A 94 -0.92 -18.20 7.61
CA LYS A 94 -0.43 -17.27 8.61
C LYS A 94 -1.12 -17.51 9.94
N ASP A 95 -0.32 -17.59 11.00
CA ASP A 95 -0.81 -17.73 12.36
C ASP A 95 -1.78 -16.59 12.70
N LYS A 96 -2.96 -16.95 13.20
CA LYS A 96 -4.05 -16.02 13.56
C LYS A 96 -3.75 -15.24 14.85
N LEU A 97 -2.49 -15.12 15.24
CA LEU A 97 -2.09 -14.47 16.47
C LEU A 97 -2.00 -12.95 16.25
N TYR A 98 -3.15 -12.29 16.35
CA TYR A 98 -3.25 -10.82 16.38
C TYR A 98 -2.75 -10.28 17.72
N ILE A 99 -1.44 -10.31 17.95
CA ILE A 99 -0.86 -9.52 19.04
C ILE A 99 -0.73 -8.09 18.54
N TRP A 100 -1.41 -7.17 19.22
CA TRP A 100 -1.13 -5.74 19.08
C TRP A 100 0.30 -5.48 19.60
N LYS A 101 1.27 -5.54 18.69
CA LYS A 101 2.61 -5.04 18.95
C LYS A 101 2.56 -3.53 18.78
N ARG A 102 2.80 -2.77 19.85
CA ARG A 102 3.23 -1.37 19.68
C ARG A 102 4.40 -1.40 18.73
N ARG A 103 4.20 -0.94 17.50
CA ARG A 103 5.33 -0.62 16.63
C ARG A 103 6.08 0.47 17.38
N LYS A 104 7.19 0.12 18.02
CA LYS A 104 8.25 1.10 18.20
C LYS A 104 8.54 1.50 16.76
N SER A 105 8.16 2.72 16.40
CA SER A 105 8.52 3.33 15.14
C SER A 105 10.05 3.34 15.10
N LYS A 106 10.64 2.22 14.67
CA LYS A 106 11.84 2.32 13.87
C LYS A 106 11.30 2.93 12.60
N ALA A 107 11.52 4.22 12.44
CA ALA A 107 11.47 4.91 11.17
C ALA A 107 12.19 3.98 10.19
N SER A 108 11.40 3.14 9.51
CA SER A 108 11.84 2.34 8.40
C SER A 108 11.82 3.38 7.32
N GLY A 109 12.92 4.15 7.27
CA GLY A 109 13.25 4.96 6.13
C GLY A 109 13.02 4.07 4.93
N GLY A 110 12.15 4.54 4.04
CA GLY A 110 12.07 4.03 2.70
C GLY A 110 13.50 3.88 2.18
N LYS A 111 13.68 2.83 1.39
CA LYS A 111 14.91 2.59 0.64
C LYS A 111 15.07 3.74 -0.37
N GLU A 112 15.45 4.92 0.10
CA GLU A 112 15.65 6.15 -0.67
C GLU A 112 16.24 7.26 0.22
N SER A 113 17.33 6.97 0.94
CA SER A 113 18.22 8.03 1.45
C SER A 113 19.62 7.47 1.67
N LYS A 114 20.37 7.37 0.58
CA LYS A 114 21.83 7.23 0.61
C LYS A 114 22.50 8.55 0.18
N ALA A 115 21.96 9.70 0.59
CA ALA A 115 22.51 10.98 0.16
C ALA A 115 22.25 12.17 1.11
N LEU A 116 22.27 11.99 2.43
CA LEU A 116 22.39 13.14 3.35
C LEU A 116 23.63 13.00 4.22
N GLY A 117 24.54 13.95 4.06
CA GLY A 117 25.84 14.00 4.71
C GLY A 117 25.70 14.10 6.23
N GLU A 118 26.71 13.61 6.94
CA GLU A 118 26.74 13.60 8.41
C GLU A 118 26.65 15.02 9.01
N ASN A 119 27.08 16.05 8.27
CA ASN A 119 26.99 17.46 8.67
C ASN A 119 25.56 18.00 8.71
N GLU A 120 24.72 17.70 7.71
CA GLU A 120 23.34 18.23 7.64
C GLU A 120 22.44 17.66 8.75
N ARG A 121 22.71 16.41 9.16
CA ARG A 121 22.05 15.79 10.32
C ARG A 121 22.46 16.39 11.65
N ARG A 122 23.70 16.89 11.79
CA ARG A 122 24.17 17.55 13.02
C ARG A 122 23.53 18.93 13.15
N GLU A 123 23.46 19.70 12.07
CA GLU A 123 22.81 21.01 12.06
C GLU A 123 21.30 20.94 12.35
N MET A 124 20.57 19.95 11.83
CA MET A 124 19.14 19.78 12.15
C MET A 124 18.87 19.39 13.61
N VAL A 125 19.76 18.62 14.23
CA VAL A 125 19.63 18.21 15.65
C VAL A 125 20.00 19.35 16.60
N GLU A 126 20.88 20.26 16.15
CA GLU A 126 21.27 21.46 16.87
C GLU A 126 20.24 22.59 16.76
N ASN A 127 19.67 22.79 15.56
CA ASN A 127 18.64 23.81 15.29
C ASN A 127 17.21 23.37 15.64
N GLY A 128 16.97 22.07 15.80
CA GLY A 128 15.71 21.55 16.28
C GLY A 128 15.57 21.87 17.77
N ALA A 129 14.92 22.98 18.09
CA ALA A 129 14.67 23.48 19.44
C ALA A 129 14.23 22.35 20.38
N ARG A 130 15.21 21.73 21.06
CA ARG A 130 14.96 20.78 22.13
C ARG A 130 14.40 21.59 23.28
N LEU A 131 13.07 21.62 23.38
CA LEU A 131 12.40 22.17 24.54
C LEU A 131 12.88 21.39 25.77
N GLY A 132 13.76 21.99 26.55
CA GLY A 132 14.29 21.38 27.76
C GLY A 132 13.15 21.03 28.71
N GLY A 133 13.30 19.96 29.49
CA GLY A 133 12.24 19.44 30.37
C GLY A 133 11.61 20.50 31.29
N ASN A 134 12.35 21.55 31.63
CA ASN A 134 11.86 22.67 32.42
C ASN A 134 10.87 23.55 31.63
N LYS A 135 11.11 23.83 30.35
CA LYS A 135 10.17 24.59 29.49
C LYS A 135 8.88 23.82 29.20
N LEU A 136 8.97 22.49 29.08
CA LEU A 136 7.79 21.63 28.94
C LEU A 136 6.94 21.62 30.21
N ARG A 137 7.57 21.65 31.40
CA ARG A 137 6.87 21.79 32.69
C ARG A 137 6.20 23.14 32.85
N ASP A 138 6.86 24.23 32.45
CA ASP A 138 6.28 25.57 32.51
C ASP A 138 5.06 25.70 31.57
N LEU A 139 5.13 25.12 30.36
CA LEU A 139 3.96 25.06 29.47
C LEU A 139 2.82 24.22 30.06
N ALA A 140 3.14 23.05 30.62
CA ALA A 140 2.13 22.18 31.23
C ALA A 140 1.42 22.87 32.40
N TRP A 141 2.17 23.58 33.24
CA TRP A 141 1.61 24.34 34.36
C TRP A 141 0.77 25.54 33.89
N SER A 142 1.25 26.29 32.89
CA SER A 142 0.47 27.39 32.31
C SER A 142 -0.85 26.91 31.72
N LEU A 143 -0.88 25.73 31.08
CA LEU A 143 -2.09 25.17 30.49
C LEU A 143 -3.12 24.80 31.56
N ASP A 144 -2.66 24.18 32.65
CA ASP A 144 -3.49 23.77 33.79
C ASP A 144 -4.11 24.98 34.51
N VAL A 145 -3.33 26.05 34.71
CA VAL A 145 -3.82 27.29 35.32
C VAL A 145 -4.87 28.00 34.43
N LEU A 146 -4.70 27.98 33.10
CA LEU A 146 -5.67 28.55 32.16
C LEU A 146 -7.01 27.79 32.17
N ASP A 147 -6.98 26.47 32.32
CA ASP A 147 -8.18 25.62 32.42
C ASP A 147 -8.97 25.94 33.71
N LEU A 148 -8.28 26.12 34.83
CA LEU A 148 -8.90 26.47 36.11
C LEU A 148 -9.59 27.84 36.11
N ASN A 149 -9.04 28.83 35.41
CA ASN A 149 -9.68 30.15 35.29
C ASN A 149 -10.87 30.13 34.33
N THR A 150 -10.79 29.34 33.25
CA THR A 150 -11.89 29.18 32.28
C THR A 150 -13.16 28.63 32.94
N HIS A 151 -13.02 27.78 33.96
CA HIS A 151 -14.15 27.27 34.74
C HIS A 151 -14.67 28.21 35.82
N LYS A 152 -13.89 29.23 36.21
CA LYS A 152 -14.28 30.23 37.22
C LYS A 152 -15.12 31.37 36.64
N ASP A 153 -14.88 31.70 35.36
CA ASP A 153 -15.59 32.77 34.64
C ASP A 153 -16.93 32.31 34.03
N ASN A 154 -17.24 31.00 34.07
CA ASN A 154 -18.48 30.41 33.56
C ASN A 154 -19.51 30.08 34.68
N LYS A 155 -19.43 30.77 35.82
CA LYS A 155 -20.42 30.68 36.92
C LYS A 155 -20.83 32.08 37.37
#